data_AF-A0A370IMZ5-F1
#
_entry.id   AF-A0A370IMZ5-F1
#
_cell.length_a   1.000
_cell.length_b   1.000
_cell.length_c   1.000
_cell.angle_alpha   90.00
_cell.angle_beta   90.00
_cell.angle_gamma   90.00
#
_symmetry.space_group_name_H-M   'P 1'
#
loop_
_entity.id
_entity.type
_entity.pdbx_description
1 polymer ?
#
loop_
_entity_poly.entity_id
_entity_poly.type
_entity_poly.pdbx_seq_one_letter_code
_entity_poly.pdbx_strand_id
1 'polypeptide(L)'
;MNEELLSRTRNANSTDERLDALAAAVEKQGEQIRWLETALKAVGRATGVNVCGRCSKCSDGVMLSQDGVLKCSSCGTTCYLG
;
A
#
# COMPACT_ATOMS: atom_id res chain seq x y z
N MET A 1 16.01 -7.44 45.09
CA MET A 1 16.87 -7.73 43.92
C MET A 1 16.26 -8.74 42.94
N ASN A 2 15.47 -9.74 43.38
CA ASN A 2 14.80 -10.69 42.46
C ASN A 2 13.56 -10.13 41.73
N GLU A 3 12.78 -9.24 42.34
CA GLU A 3 11.56 -8.70 41.70
C GLU A 3 11.85 -7.82 40.48
N GLU A 4 12.96 -7.08 40.50
CA GLU A 4 13.35 -6.19 39.41
C GLU A 4 13.84 -6.96 38.17
N LEU A 5 14.49 -8.11 38.36
CA LEU A 5 14.87 -8.98 37.25
C LEU A 5 13.62 -9.64 36.64
N LEU A 6 12.68 -10.11 37.47
CA LEU A 6 11.42 -10.71 37.00
C LEU A 6 10.52 -9.71 36.26
N SER A 7 10.52 -8.44 36.65
CA SER A 7 9.77 -7.40 35.93
C SER A 7 10.42 -7.05 34.58
N ARG A 8 11.76 -6.96 34.53
CA ARG A 8 12.51 -6.74 33.28
C ARG A 8 12.31 -7.89 32.29
N THR A 9 12.35 -9.14 32.75
CA THR A 9 12.09 -10.31 31.87
C THR A 9 10.65 -10.31 31.34
N ARG A 10 9.65 -9.99 32.17
CA ARG A 10 8.25 -9.86 31.69
C ARG A 10 8.09 -8.74 30.66
N ASN A 11 8.75 -7.60 30.87
CA ASN A 11 8.70 -6.48 29.94
C ASN A 11 9.42 -6.81 28.62
N ALA A 12 10.54 -7.53 28.66
CA ALA A 12 11.21 -8.01 27.46
C ALA A 12 10.31 -8.97 26.66
N ASN A 13 9.75 -10.00 27.32
CA ASN A 13 8.87 -10.96 26.66
C ASN A 13 7.63 -10.30 26.03
N SER A 14 7.00 -9.36 26.74
CA SER A 14 5.85 -8.62 26.18
C SER A 14 6.24 -7.66 25.05
N THR A 15 7.48 -7.20 25.00
CA THR A 15 7.99 -6.41 23.87
C THR A 15 8.23 -7.31 22.66
N ASP A 16 8.81 -8.48 22.86
CA ASP A 16 9.04 -9.48 21.81
C ASP A 16 7.73 -9.95 21.19
N GLU A 17 6.73 -10.30 22.00
CA GLU A 17 5.39 -10.67 21.52
C GLU A 17 4.73 -9.57 20.66
N ARG A 18 4.95 -8.29 21.03
CA ARG A 18 4.43 -7.14 20.27
C ARG A 18 5.19 -6.95 18.96
N LEU A 19 6.49 -7.21 18.94
CA LEU A 19 7.30 -7.15 17.72
C LEU A 19 6.90 -8.27 16.75
N ASP A 20 6.71 -9.48 17.24
CA ASP A 20 6.25 -10.61 16.44
C ASP A 20 4.85 -10.37 15.86
N ALA A 21 3.92 -9.85 16.67
CA ALA A 21 2.59 -9.47 16.21
C ALA A 21 2.64 -8.37 15.14
N LEU A 22 3.53 -7.38 15.29
CA LEU A 22 3.71 -6.32 14.31
C LEU A 22 4.33 -6.86 13.01
N ALA A 23 5.32 -7.74 13.10
CA ALA A 23 5.94 -8.39 11.95
C ALA A 23 4.91 -9.19 11.15
N ALA A 24 4.11 -10.02 11.82
CA ALA A 24 3.03 -10.77 11.19
C ALA A 24 1.97 -9.86 10.54
N ALA A 25 1.64 -8.73 11.19
CA ALA A 25 0.71 -7.75 10.61
C ALA A 25 1.28 -7.09 9.34
N VAL A 26 2.56 -6.73 9.35
CA VAL A 26 3.26 -6.15 8.19
C VAL A 26 3.32 -7.15 7.03
N GLU A 27 3.64 -8.42 7.31
CA GLU A 27 3.64 -9.48 6.29
C GLU A 27 2.27 -9.67 5.66
N LYS A 28 1.23 -9.77 6.49
CA LYS A 28 -0.17 -9.89 6.03
C LYS A 28 -0.60 -8.69 5.18
N GLN A 29 -0.25 -7.47 5.60
CA GLN A 29 -0.55 -6.27 4.80
C GLN A 29 0.23 -6.29 3.48
N GLY A 30 1.49 -6.75 3.48
CA GLY A 30 2.29 -6.91 2.27
C GLY A 30 1.70 -7.92 1.27
N GLU A 31 1.15 -9.03 1.76
CA GLU A 31 0.39 -9.98 0.93
C GLU A 31 -0.87 -9.35 0.33
N GLN A 32 -1.63 -8.61 1.13
CA GLN A 32 -2.82 -7.90 0.66
C GLN A 32 -2.49 -6.87 -0.43
N ILE A 33 -1.41 -6.10 -0.25
CA ILE A 33 -0.95 -5.12 -1.26
C ILE A 33 -0.59 -5.84 -2.56
N ARG A 34 0.20 -6.92 -2.49
CA ARG A 34 0.58 -7.71 -3.68
C ARG A 34 -0.65 -8.28 -4.42
N TRP A 35 -1.65 -8.74 -3.67
CA TRP A 35 -2.90 -9.21 -4.23
C TRP A 35 -3.67 -8.07 -4.93
N LEU A 36 -3.82 -6.92 -4.28
CA LEU A 36 -4.50 -5.76 -4.86
C LEU A 36 -3.80 -5.24 -6.11
N GLU A 37 -2.46 -5.19 -6.13
CA GLU A 37 -1.69 -4.84 -7.32
C GLU A 37 -1.95 -5.81 -8.48
N THR A 38 -2.04 -7.11 -8.17
CA THR A 38 -2.34 -8.15 -9.16
C THR A 38 -3.75 -7.98 -9.71
N ALA A 39 -4.74 -7.73 -8.85
CA ALA A 39 -6.12 -7.48 -9.25
C ALA A 39 -6.24 -6.22 -10.13
N LEU A 40 -5.57 -5.11 -9.75
CA LEU A 40 -5.56 -3.89 -10.54
C LEU A 40 -4.94 -4.10 -11.92
N LYS A 41 -3.84 -4.87 -12.02
CA LYS A 41 -3.24 -5.24 -13.31
C LYS A 41 -4.19 -6.08 -14.16
N ALA A 42 -4.90 -7.04 -13.55
CA ALA A 42 -5.87 -7.87 -14.27
C ALA A 42 -7.05 -7.04 -14.80
N VAL A 43 -7.60 -6.15 -13.97
CA VAL A 43 -8.65 -5.20 -14.38
C VAL A 43 -8.14 -4.30 -15.50
N GLY A 44 -6.93 -3.74 -15.37
CA GLY A 44 -6.37 -2.86 -16.38
C GLY A 44 -6.16 -3.54 -17.74
N ARG A 45 -5.75 -4.80 -17.75
CA ARG A 45 -5.69 -5.62 -18.98
C ARG A 45 -7.08 -5.86 -19.58
N ALA A 46 -8.09 -6.08 -18.74
CA ALA A 46 -9.46 -6.33 -19.21
C ALA A 46 -10.15 -5.07 -19.76
N THR A 47 -9.83 -3.89 -19.21
CA THR A 47 -10.47 -2.61 -19.59
C THR A 47 -9.64 -1.74 -20.53
N GLY A 48 -8.36 -2.06 -20.73
CA GLY A 48 -7.41 -1.21 -21.46
C GLY A 48 -6.96 0.02 -20.66
N VAL A 49 -7.27 0.11 -19.37
CA VAL A 49 -6.91 1.24 -18.50
C VAL A 49 -5.71 0.88 -17.64
N ASN A 50 -4.64 1.67 -17.66
CA ASN A 50 -3.49 1.45 -16.76
C ASN A 50 -3.36 2.58 -15.74
N VAL A 51 -2.95 2.25 -14.52
CA VAL A 51 -2.61 3.26 -13.49
C VAL A 51 -1.17 3.69 -13.69
N CYS A 52 -0.94 4.98 -13.90
CA CYS A 52 0.39 5.55 -14.18
C CYS A 52 1.04 6.24 -12.97
N GLY A 53 0.29 6.42 -11.87
CA GLY A 53 0.79 7.03 -10.64
C GLY A 53 -0.20 8.01 -10.03
N ARG A 54 0.26 8.80 -9.04
CA ARG A 54 -0.55 9.85 -8.41
C ARG A 54 -0.70 11.05 -9.33
N CYS A 55 -1.84 11.74 -9.22
CA CYS A 55 -2.05 12.99 -9.92
C CYS A 55 -1.18 14.09 -9.31
N SER A 56 -0.31 14.70 -10.12
CA SER A 56 0.53 15.82 -9.69
C SER A 56 -0.25 17.09 -9.36
N LYS A 57 -1.50 17.22 -9.86
CA LYS A 57 -2.32 18.42 -9.65
C LYS A 57 -3.10 18.39 -8.34
N CYS A 58 -3.82 17.30 -8.05
CA CYS A 58 -4.67 17.22 -6.86
C CYS A 58 -4.13 16.31 -5.76
N SER A 59 -3.15 15.44 -6.04
CA SER A 59 -2.59 14.44 -5.11
C SER A 59 -3.57 13.39 -4.54
N ASP A 60 -4.87 13.62 -4.62
CA ASP A 60 -5.92 12.71 -4.14
C ASP A 60 -6.24 11.58 -5.14
N GLY A 61 -6.10 11.88 -6.44
CA GLY A 61 -6.43 10.95 -7.51
C GLY A 61 -5.21 10.21 -8.08
N VAL A 62 -5.49 9.20 -8.89
CA VAL A 62 -4.48 8.52 -9.72
C VAL A 62 -4.64 8.93 -11.19
N MET A 63 -3.52 8.98 -11.92
CA MET A 63 -3.51 9.14 -13.36
C MET A 63 -3.79 7.79 -14.01
N LEU A 64 -4.80 7.74 -14.86
CA LEU A 64 -5.19 6.57 -15.64
C LEU A 64 -4.81 6.79 -17.10
N SER A 65 -4.08 5.87 -17.72
CA SER A 65 -3.87 5.88 -19.17
C SER A 65 -4.91 5.04 -19.89
N GLN A 66 -5.48 5.60 -20.94
CA GLN A 66 -6.36 4.92 -21.88
C GLN A 66 -6.23 5.61 -23.25
N ASP A 67 -6.02 4.84 -24.31
CA ASP A 67 -5.96 5.34 -25.69
C ASP A 67 -4.96 6.51 -25.91
N GLY A 68 -3.79 6.46 -25.27
CA GLY A 68 -2.75 7.49 -25.39
C GLY A 68 -2.99 8.76 -24.56
N VAL A 69 -4.08 8.80 -23.78
CA VAL A 69 -4.43 9.93 -22.92
C VAL A 69 -4.29 9.53 -21.45
N LEU A 70 -3.71 10.42 -20.64
CA LEU A 70 -3.69 10.31 -19.19
C LEU A 70 -4.80 11.17 -18.59
N LYS A 71 -5.69 10.59 -17.78
CA LYS A 71 -6.76 11.32 -17.09
C LYS A 71 -6.75 11.02 -15.59
N CYS A 72 -6.88 12.04 -14.76
CA CYS A 72 -7.00 11.87 -13.32
C CYS A 72 -8.39 11.34 -12.94
N SER A 73 -8.45 10.33 -12.08
CA SER A 73 -9.70 9.75 -11.55
C SER A 73 -10.49 10.67 -10.61
N SER A 74 -9.85 11.70 -10.03
CA SER A 74 -10.47 12.61 -9.06
C SER A 74 -10.78 13.98 -9.67
N CYS A 75 -9.76 14.73 -10.08
CA CYS A 75 -9.95 16.10 -10.59
C CYS A 75 -10.18 16.19 -12.10
N GLY A 76 -10.16 15.07 -12.83
CA GLY A 76 -10.40 15.01 -14.27
C GLY A 76 -9.32 15.63 -15.15
N THR A 77 -8.19 16.08 -14.59
CA THR A 77 -7.07 16.66 -15.35
C THR A 77 -6.54 15.67 -16.38
N THR A 78 -6.34 16.16 -17.61
CA THR A 78 -5.88 15.38 -18.74
C THR A 78 -4.47 15.80 -19.15
N CYS A 79 -3.58 14.84 -19.37
CA CYS A 79 -2.27 15.03 -19.98
C CYS A 79 -2.16 14.15 -21.23
N TYR A 80 -1.57 14.66 -22.30
CA TYR A 80 -1.30 13.87 -23.49
C TYR A 80 0.13 13.34 -23.43
N LEU A 81 0.29 12.03 -23.65
CA LEU A 81 1.60 11.44 -23.87
C LEU A 81 1.97 11.77 -25.32
N GLY A 82 2.81 12.78 -25.51
CA GLY A 82 3.34 13.16 -26.82
C GLY A 82 4.26 12.11 -27.41
#